data_AF-A0A367W3L0-F1
#
_entry.id   AF-A0A367W3L0-F1
#
_cell.length_a   1.000
_cell.length_b   1.000
_cell.length_c   1.000
_cell.angle_alpha   90.00
_cell.angle_beta   90.00
_cell.angle_gamma   90.00
#
_symmetry.space_group_name_H-M   'P 1'
#
loop_
_entity.id
_entity.type
_entity.pdbx_description
1 polymer ?
#
loop_
_entity_poly.entity_id
_entity_poly.type
_entity_poly.pdbx_seq_one_letter_code
_entity_poly.pdbx_strand_id
1 'polypeptide(L)'
;MQGQHIFRTISRQVTALPMIGILMLTGCQTTDLTQLGSDLFSGSEPSSSTTTTKTTPPASTSTKKPTATLAASKLRWGVVSFRVDANGPTPDYWHIFFTGSTDNRNFKPFSGTMLSPGQRQIAQLWPGTYTIRIEHDGVVMFDGPIVVEAGTMVLIDGKYGYFKNTIEQSSQTIYTEMLPPANKTATLGTLYAPIVLQRGNGWQFEYRGEQSRGEIRTDGKGIVGIRKEGEEIVKITKADIQPTEISGTFILPDGGETEGRINRETVEFTPNGKTTWITGKTFEGEYEAGVPTSGTLNMPNGTQWQGWLDKSEPNGKGRLTQKDGRWQDIENYDELASLTGTIPCGSGSGTATTCSYFHGKEVASASELNKLITEEKRLAEIERQRLEDKRLEERAARAALEEARNIAAAEQAAREAAAPKKVDDCTTATGKFTADGDLTTYTMNGQGSGSGHFRQYTYGGSAQYQFDIDFRFSTTANSISFQYDQGIYRDASSGAVLQRTSIPGGSANCRFDGRILTIDGKDFLRN
;
A
#
# COMPACT_ATOMS: atom_id res chain seq x y z
N MET A 1 -5.75 24.03 -35.13
CA MET A 1 -6.91 23.29 -34.60
C MET A 1 -6.60 22.91 -33.17
N GLN A 2 -7.44 23.39 -32.26
CA GLN A 2 -7.43 23.15 -30.82
C GLN A 2 -7.96 21.74 -30.50
N GLY A 3 -7.62 21.24 -29.31
CA GLY A 3 -8.26 20.11 -28.64
C GLY A 3 -7.37 19.60 -27.51
N GLN A 4 -7.38 20.21 -26.32
CA GLN A 4 -8.17 19.79 -25.14
C GLN A 4 -7.99 18.30 -24.79
N HIS A 5 -7.55 18.00 -23.56
CA HIS A 5 -8.27 17.17 -22.57
C HIS A 5 -7.54 17.24 -21.21
N ILE A 6 -8.14 17.88 -20.20
CA ILE A 6 -8.95 17.31 -19.09
C ILE A 6 -8.15 17.22 -17.78
N PHE A 7 -8.54 18.08 -16.84
CA PHE A 7 -8.26 18.03 -15.41
C PHE A 7 -8.82 16.74 -14.78
N ARG A 8 -8.07 16.11 -13.88
CA ARG A 8 -8.61 15.24 -12.83
C ARG A 8 -8.00 15.61 -11.48
N THR A 9 -8.75 16.42 -10.75
CA THR A 9 -8.57 16.66 -9.31
C THR A 9 -9.17 15.46 -8.58
N ILE A 10 -8.38 14.75 -7.76
CA ILE A 10 -8.88 13.74 -6.82
C ILE A 10 -8.61 14.24 -5.41
N SER A 11 -9.70 14.60 -4.76
CA SER A 11 -9.84 14.83 -3.32
C SER A 11 -9.71 13.50 -2.58
N ARG A 12 -8.90 13.48 -1.51
CA ARG A 12 -9.01 12.51 -0.41
C ARG A 12 -8.74 13.23 0.91
N GLN A 13 -9.83 13.62 1.58
CA GLN A 13 -9.92 13.70 3.03
C GLN A 13 -10.06 12.27 3.62
N VAL A 14 -10.04 12.18 4.96
CA VAL A 14 -10.18 11.01 5.86
C VAL A 14 -8.81 10.56 6.39
N THR A 15 -8.45 10.58 7.68
CA THR A 15 -9.14 10.90 8.95
C THR A 15 -8.05 11.05 10.03
N ALA A 16 -8.19 12.04 10.90
CA ALA A 16 -7.49 12.09 12.18
C ALA A 16 -8.32 11.33 13.23
N LEU A 17 -7.66 10.53 14.08
CA LEU A 17 -8.23 10.08 15.35
C LEU A 17 -7.19 10.31 16.47
N PRO A 18 -7.60 10.80 17.65
CA PRO A 18 -6.69 11.20 18.73
C PRO A 18 -6.50 10.07 19.75
N MET A 19 -5.37 10.07 20.46
CA MET A 19 -5.25 9.39 21.75
C MET A 19 -4.81 10.39 22.83
N ILE A 20 -5.78 10.66 23.70
CA ILE A 20 -5.64 11.08 25.11
C ILE A 20 -4.87 9.95 25.81
N GLY A 21 -3.85 10.12 26.67
CA GLY A 21 -3.61 11.08 27.74
C GLY A 21 -3.45 10.32 29.07
N ILE A 22 -2.43 10.72 29.87
CA ILE A 22 -2.41 10.72 31.36
C ILE A 22 -2.00 9.36 32.04
N LEU A 23 -1.19 9.21 33.12
CA LEU A 23 -0.72 10.05 34.25
C LEU A 23 0.63 9.51 34.84
N MET A 24 1.47 10.46 35.29
CA MET A 24 2.40 10.51 36.46
C MET A 24 2.82 9.24 37.25
N LEU A 25 4.11 9.19 37.69
CA LEU A 25 4.53 9.34 39.12
C LEU A 25 6.06 9.26 39.33
N THR A 26 6.63 10.37 39.82
CA THR A 26 7.59 10.54 40.94
C THR A 26 8.77 9.58 41.17
N GLY A 27 9.95 10.16 41.41
CA GLY A 27 11.04 9.52 42.15
C GLY A 27 12.31 10.37 42.25
N CYS A 28 12.32 11.35 43.16
CA CYS A 28 13.55 11.97 43.67
C CYS A 28 14.35 10.94 44.47
N GLN A 29 15.67 10.82 44.25
CA GLN A 29 16.63 10.59 45.34
C GLN A 29 17.97 11.27 45.04
N THR A 30 18.33 12.18 45.93
CA THR A 30 19.65 12.74 46.18
C THR A 30 20.51 11.71 46.90
N THR A 31 21.77 11.54 46.50
CA THR A 31 22.84 11.19 47.46
C THR A 31 24.15 11.81 47.02
N ASP A 32 24.63 12.63 47.94
CA ASP A 32 25.97 13.17 48.09
C ASP A 32 26.98 12.05 48.37
N LEU A 33 28.22 12.19 47.90
CA LEU A 33 29.37 11.44 48.39
C LEU A 33 30.68 12.13 48.00
N THR A 34 31.03 13.14 48.79
CA THR A 34 32.40 13.55 49.05
C THR A 34 33.15 12.47 49.84
N GLN A 35 34.28 11.96 49.34
CA GLN A 35 35.57 11.78 50.05
C GLN A 35 36.48 10.76 49.34
N LEU A 36 37.79 10.96 49.56
CA LEU A 36 39.00 10.24 49.14
C LEU A 36 39.75 10.99 48.03
N GLY A 37 40.92 11.57 48.23
CA GLY A 37 41.83 11.62 49.38
C GLY A 37 43.12 12.23 48.85
N SER A 38 43.51 13.37 49.39
CA SER A 38 44.83 13.97 49.24
C SER A 38 45.84 13.18 50.07
N ASP A 39 47.03 12.92 49.52
CA ASP A 39 48.32 13.11 50.16
C ASP A 39 49.43 12.45 49.32
N LEU A 40 50.46 13.23 48.97
CA LEU A 40 51.87 12.90 49.16
C LEU A 40 52.73 13.88 48.32
N PHE A 41 53.02 15.03 48.93
CA PHE A 41 54.18 15.86 48.63
C PHE A 41 55.11 15.83 49.85
N SER A 42 56.37 15.49 49.64
CA SER A 42 57.58 15.97 50.35
C SER A 42 58.75 15.11 49.87
N GLY A 43 59.70 15.68 49.13
CA GLY A 43 60.90 16.31 49.69
C GLY A 43 62.06 15.41 49.23
N SER A 44 63.27 15.84 48.90
CA SER A 44 64.08 17.01 49.22
C SER A 44 65.40 16.85 48.45
N GLU A 45 66.00 17.95 48.00
CA GLU A 45 67.44 18.10 47.71
C GLU A 45 68.30 17.74 48.95
N PRO A 46 69.66 17.54 48.91
CA PRO A 46 70.63 18.31 48.09
C PRO A 46 71.97 17.64 47.66
N SER A 47 72.75 18.40 46.86
CA SER A 47 74.23 18.44 46.77
C SER A 47 74.96 17.19 46.21
N SER A 48 76.15 17.21 45.61
CA SER A 48 77.08 18.17 45.00
C SER A 48 78.29 17.32 44.56
N SER A 49 78.86 17.49 43.36
CA SER A 49 80.31 17.27 43.16
C SER A 49 80.80 17.72 41.78
N THR A 50 81.70 18.68 41.85
CA THR A 50 82.73 19.15 40.91
C THR A 50 83.43 18.07 40.08
N THR A 51 83.76 18.37 38.81
CA THR A 51 85.11 18.21 38.25
C THR A 51 85.34 19.17 37.06
N THR A 52 86.49 19.83 37.10
CA THR A 52 87.13 20.78 36.18
C THR A 52 87.40 20.25 34.76
N THR A 53 87.23 21.10 33.73
CA THR A 53 88.30 21.44 32.75
C THR A 53 87.95 22.60 31.79
N LYS A 54 88.73 23.70 31.93
CA LYS A 54 89.40 24.53 30.91
C LYS A 54 88.72 24.87 29.55
N THR A 55 88.20 26.08 29.52
CA THR A 55 88.20 27.17 28.51
C THR A 55 88.64 26.91 27.04
N THR A 56 87.71 27.20 26.11
CA THR A 56 87.94 27.89 24.81
C THR A 56 86.65 28.66 24.42
N PRO A 57 86.68 29.94 23.99
CA PRO A 57 85.50 30.65 23.46
C PRO A 57 85.31 30.32 21.96
N PRO A 58 84.15 30.57 21.28
CA PRO A 58 83.26 31.73 21.44
C PRO A 58 81.75 31.45 21.15
N ALA A 59 81.01 32.55 20.96
CA ALA A 59 79.73 32.70 20.26
C ALA A 59 78.50 32.94 21.16
N SER A 60 78.14 34.22 21.25
CA SER A 60 76.83 34.71 21.63
C SER A 60 75.74 34.00 20.81
N THR A 61 75.02 33.08 21.44
CA THR A 61 73.77 32.54 20.93
C THR A 61 72.64 33.11 21.76
N SER A 62 71.79 33.91 21.12
CA SER A 62 70.52 34.34 21.69
C SER A 62 69.69 33.11 22.01
N THR A 63 69.32 32.94 23.27
CA THR A 63 68.37 31.93 23.72
C THR A 63 66.98 32.23 23.15
N LYS A 64 66.67 31.63 22.01
CA LYS A 64 65.29 31.55 21.49
C LYS A 64 64.57 30.44 22.25
N LYS A 65 63.59 30.84 23.06
CA LYS A 65 62.58 29.97 23.70
C LYS A 65 62.00 29.01 22.63
N PRO A 66 61.88 27.69 22.88
CA PRO A 66 61.31 26.79 21.90
C PRO A 66 59.82 27.13 21.75
N THR A 67 59.49 27.76 20.63
CA THR A 67 58.11 27.85 20.17
C THR A 67 57.79 26.49 19.58
N ALA A 68 57.03 25.68 20.30
CA ALA A 68 56.47 24.46 19.74
C ALA A 68 55.53 24.89 18.60
N THR A 69 56.01 24.78 17.37
CA THR A 69 55.21 25.01 16.17
C THR A 69 54.16 23.91 16.11
N LEU A 70 52.94 24.19 16.57
CA LEU A 70 51.81 23.28 16.41
C LEU A 70 51.66 22.93 14.93
N ALA A 71 51.53 21.64 14.63
CA ALA A 71 51.38 21.13 13.28
C ALA A 71 50.14 21.74 12.59
N ALA A 72 50.27 22.09 11.31
CA ALA A 72 49.16 22.59 10.50
C ALA A 72 48.01 21.57 10.43
N SER A 73 46.77 22.06 10.37
CA SER A 73 45.56 21.23 10.26
C SER A 73 45.64 20.28 9.07
N LYS A 74 45.18 19.04 9.24
CA LYS A 74 45.04 18.07 8.14
C LYS A 74 43.71 18.23 7.37
N LEU A 75 42.82 19.09 7.84
CA LEU A 75 41.52 19.31 7.22
C LEU A 75 41.68 19.93 5.83
N ARG A 76 40.98 19.35 4.85
CA ARG A 76 40.98 19.79 3.45
C ARG A 76 39.90 20.84 3.15
N TRP A 77 39.03 21.09 4.12
CA TRP A 77 37.98 22.10 4.11
C TRP A 77 38.22 23.11 5.23
N GLY A 78 37.56 24.26 5.14
CA GLY A 78 37.53 25.26 6.18
C GLY A 78 36.14 25.39 6.80
N VAL A 79 36.05 26.23 7.82
CA VAL A 79 34.85 26.40 8.63
C VAL A 79 34.47 27.86 8.70
N VAL A 80 33.17 28.13 8.64
CA VAL A 80 32.61 29.40 9.06
C VAL A 80 31.81 29.17 10.33
N SER A 81 32.20 29.81 11.42
CA SER A 81 31.48 29.77 12.69
C SER A 81 30.85 31.14 12.91
N PHE A 82 29.54 31.22 12.74
CA PHE A 82 28.78 32.42 13.09
C PHE A 82 28.20 32.27 14.50
N ARG A 83 28.56 33.20 15.39
CA ARG A 83 28.12 33.21 16.79
C ARG A 83 27.49 34.55 17.13
N VAL A 84 26.44 34.52 17.93
CA VAL A 84 25.84 35.72 18.52
C VAL A 84 26.36 35.85 19.96
N ASP A 85 26.81 37.03 20.34
CA ASP A 85 27.25 37.31 21.71
C ASP A 85 26.12 37.01 22.72
N ALA A 86 26.48 36.52 23.90
CA ALA A 86 25.50 36.16 24.93
C ALA A 86 24.92 37.39 25.66
N ASN A 87 25.56 38.56 25.52
CA ASN A 87 25.17 39.79 26.22
C ASN A 87 23.95 40.51 25.59
N GLY A 88 23.29 39.89 24.62
CA GLY A 88 22.13 40.48 23.93
C GLY A 88 20.83 40.40 24.71
N PRO A 89 19.86 41.28 24.41
CA PRO A 89 18.49 41.16 24.92
C PRO A 89 17.83 39.88 24.38
N THR A 90 16.83 39.36 25.08
CA THR A 90 16.03 38.21 24.62
C THR A 90 14.54 38.53 24.72
N PRO A 91 13.71 38.21 23.69
CA PRO A 91 14.07 37.59 22.43
C PRO A 91 14.76 38.57 21.47
N ASP A 92 15.77 38.08 20.76
CA ASP A 92 16.47 38.80 19.70
C ASP A 92 17.07 37.78 18.72
N TYR A 93 17.15 38.10 17.43
CA TYR A 93 17.48 37.14 16.38
C TYR A 93 18.43 37.69 15.33
N TRP A 94 19.53 36.96 15.14
CA TRP A 94 20.47 37.19 14.05
C TRP A 94 20.41 36.07 13.04
N HIS A 95 20.68 36.38 11.78
CA HIS A 95 20.59 35.42 10.70
C HIS A 95 21.74 35.61 9.72
N ILE A 96 22.40 34.51 9.35
CA ILE A 96 23.40 34.48 8.28
C ILE A 96 22.82 33.79 7.05
N PHE A 97 23.11 34.36 5.89
CA PHE A 97 22.80 33.81 4.58
C PHE A 97 24.10 33.63 3.82
N PHE A 98 24.29 32.46 3.22
CA PHE A 98 25.35 32.23 2.26
C PHE A 98 24.75 32.34 0.87
N THR A 99 25.04 33.43 0.18
CA THR A 99 24.33 33.82 -1.06
C THR A 99 24.99 33.28 -2.32
N GLY A 100 26.27 32.89 -2.26
CA GLY A 100 26.98 32.28 -3.37
C GLY A 100 28.48 32.11 -3.13
N SER A 101 29.17 31.56 -4.12
CA SER A 101 30.63 31.47 -4.17
C SER A 101 31.13 31.88 -5.56
N THR A 102 32.24 32.62 -5.62
CA THR A 102 32.89 32.97 -6.89
C THR A 102 33.71 31.81 -7.43
N ASP A 103 34.33 31.05 -6.53
CA ASP A 103 35.26 29.98 -6.89
C ASP A 103 34.49 28.66 -7.08
N ASN A 104 33.64 28.31 -6.12
CA ASN A 104 32.94 27.02 -6.08
C ASN A 104 31.56 27.10 -6.74
N ARG A 105 31.50 26.95 -8.08
CA ARG A 105 30.26 27.07 -8.86
C ARG A 105 29.15 26.07 -8.50
N ASN A 106 29.51 24.93 -7.94
CA ASN A 106 28.57 23.90 -7.48
C ASN A 106 28.05 24.16 -6.06
N PHE A 107 28.49 25.23 -5.38
CA PHE A 107 27.96 25.62 -4.08
C PHE A 107 26.47 25.97 -4.18
N LYS A 108 25.68 25.45 -3.25
CA LYS A 108 24.26 25.73 -3.11
C LYS A 108 24.08 26.83 -2.06
N PRO A 109 23.63 28.04 -2.45
CA PRO A 109 23.28 29.07 -1.50
C PRO A 109 22.29 28.54 -0.46
N PHE A 110 22.48 28.93 0.79
CA PHE A 110 21.64 28.46 1.88
C PHE A 110 21.44 29.52 2.94
N SER A 111 20.30 29.40 3.62
CA SER A 111 19.96 30.21 4.78
C SER A 111 20.37 29.48 6.05
N GLY A 112 21.07 30.18 6.93
CA GLY A 112 21.35 29.72 8.27
C GLY A 112 20.08 29.53 9.10
N THR A 113 20.23 29.21 10.37
CA THR A 113 19.13 29.37 11.34
C THR A 113 19.15 30.76 11.94
N MET A 114 17.98 31.21 12.39
CA MET A 114 17.89 32.34 13.33
C MET A 114 18.58 31.95 14.63
N LEU A 115 19.52 32.79 15.06
CA LEU A 115 20.32 32.59 16.27
C LEU A 115 19.94 33.63 17.32
N SER A 116 19.59 33.15 18.51
CA SER A 116 19.45 33.97 19.71
C SER A 116 20.82 34.26 20.35
N PRO A 117 20.92 35.26 21.26
CA PRO A 117 22.12 35.50 22.05
C PRO A 117 22.74 34.22 22.63
N GLY A 118 24.06 34.08 22.46
CA GLY A 118 24.82 32.92 22.93
C GLY A 118 24.79 31.70 22.00
N GLN A 119 23.95 31.70 20.95
CA GLN A 119 23.90 30.60 20.00
C GLN A 119 24.99 30.70 18.92
N ARG A 120 25.30 29.55 18.32
CA ARG A 120 26.29 29.41 17.26
C ARG A 120 25.75 28.52 16.14
N GLN A 121 26.09 28.86 14.90
CA GLN A 121 25.99 27.93 13.77
C GLN A 121 27.33 27.78 13.06
N ILE A 122 27.52 26.63 12.45
CA ILE A 122 28.73 26.27 11.74
C ILE A 122 28.40 25.82 10.32
N ALA A 123 29.23 26.22 9.36
CA ALA A 123 29.21 25.71 7.99
C ALA A 123 30.59 25.19 7.60
N GLN A 124 30.65 23.96 7.12
CA GLN A 124 31.84 23.39 6.49
C GLN A 124 31.85 23.76 5.02
N LEU A 125 32.93 24.38 4.56
CA LEU A 125 33.05 24.86 3.19
C LEU A 125 34.39 24.44 2.59
N TRP A 126 34.37 24.10 1.30
CA TRP A 126 35.59 23.94 0.54
C TRP A 126 36.36 25.26 0.45
N PRO A 127 37.69 25.25 0.32
CA PRO A 127 38.46 26.47 0.15
C PRO A 127 37.93 27.33 -0.99
N GLY A 128 37.86 28.63 -0.76
CA GLY A 128 37.37 29.60 -1.74
C GLY A 128 36.68 30.80 -1.10
N THR A 129 36.14 31.63 -1.97
CA THR A 129 35.52 32.91 -1.64
C THR A 129 34.01 32.77 -1.70
N TYR A 130 33.35 33.14 -0.62
CA TYR A 130 31.90 33.05 -0.44
C TYR A 130 31.33 34.42 -0.15
N THR A 131 30.16 34.72 -0.70
CA THR A 131 29.41 35.92 -0.32
C THR A 131 28.44 35.54 0.79
N ILE A 132 28.48 36.30 1.88
CA ILE A 132 27.55 36.16 2.98
C ILE A 132 26.80 37.46 3.22
N ARG A 133 25.59 37.32 3.75
CA ARG A 133 24.81 38.42 4.31
C ARG A 133 24.45 38.08 5.73
N ILE A 134 24.59 39.04 6.64
CA ILE A 134 24.16 38.89 8.03
C ILE A 134 23.13 39.97 8.32
N GLU A 135 22.01 39.55 8.87
CA GLU A 135 20.90 40.40 9.27
C GLU A 135 20.67 40.28 10.76
N HIS A 136 20.32 41.40 11.38
CA HIS A 136 19.86 41.50 12.76
C HIS A 136 18.50 42.21 12.74
N ASP A 137 17.44 41.53 13.19
CA ASP A 137 16.05 42.00 13.10
C ASP A 137 15.64 42.54 11.71
N GLY A 138 16.14 41.90 10.65
CA GLY A 138 15.86 42.27 9.26
C GLY A 138 16.70 43.44 8.72
N VAL A 139 17.58 44.02 9.53
CA VAL A 139 18.54 45.04 9.10
C VAL A 139 19.84 44.37 8.68
N VAL A 140 20.33 44.69 7.48
CA VAL A 140 21.60 44.17 6.96
C VAL A 140 22.76 44.78 7.76
N MET A 141 23.45 43.93 8.51
CA MET A 141 24.62 44.29 9.32
C MET A 141 25.93 44.09 8.56
N PHE A 142 25.96 43.10 7.66
CA PHE A 142 27.10 42.80 6.79
C PHE A 142 26.60 42.18 5.49
N ASP A 143 27.17 42.59 4.36
CA ASP A 143 26.98 41.96 3.05
C ASP A 143 28.31 42.05 2.30
N GLY A 144 28.98 40.92 2.11
CA GLY A 144 30.32 40.92 1.54
C GLY A 144 30.99 39.56 1.45
N PRO A 145 32.18 39.51 0.83
CA PRO A 145 32.92 38.29 0.64
C PRO A 145 33.68 37.87 1.90
N ILE A 146 33.76 36.56 2.13
CA ILE A 146 34.65 35.91 3.08
C ILE A 146 35.52 34.89 2.34
N VAL A 147 36.78 34.77 2.76
CA VAL A 147 37.72 33.77 2.24
C VAL A 147 37.84 32.65 3.25
N VAL A 148 37.58 31.43 2.80
CA VAL A 148 37.73 30.21 3.59
C VAL A 148 38.90 29.43 3.03
N GLU A 149 39.86 29.08 3.89
CA GLU A 149 41.02 28.26 3.52
C GLU A 149 40.97 26.90 4.20
N ALA A 150 41.64 25.91 3.61
CA ALA A 150 41.72 24.56 4.17
C ALA A 150 42.32 24.61 5.59
N GLY A 151 41.67 23.94 6.54
CA GLY A 151 42.18 23.88 7.91
C GLY A 151 42.04 25.17 8.71
N THR A 152 41.24 26.12 8.24
CA THR A 152 40.97 27.39 8.93
C THR A 152 39.52 27.49 9.37
N MET A 153 39.29 28.29 10.41
CA MET A 153 37.98 28.66 10.90
C MET A 153 37.84 30.18 10.83
N VAL A 154 36.96 30.65 9.95
CA VAL A 154 36.49 32.03 9.92
C VAL A 154 35.47 32.18 11.04
N LEU A 155 35.84 32.95 12.05
CA LEU A 155 34.98 33.33 13.16
C LEU A 155 34.26 34.61 12.78
N ILE A 156 32.94 34.59 12.89
CA ILE A 156 32.08 35.75 12.65
C ILE A 156 31.22 35.93 13.89
N ASP A 157 31.48 37.00 14.63
CA ASP A 157 30.78 37.30 15.88
C ASP A 157 29.84 38.49 15.69
N GLY A 158 28.55 38.26 15.92
CA GLY A 158 27.55 39.32 16.09
C GLY A 158 27.62 39.89 17.51
N LYS A 159 28.07 41.13 17.63
CA LYS A 159 28.34 41.80 18.90
C LYS A 159 27.27 42.85 19.19
N TYR A 160 26.77 42.81 20.42
CA TYR A 160 25.90 43.85 20.95
C TYR A 160 26.76 45.00 21.49
N GLY A 161 26.62 46.17 20.88
CA GLY A 161 27.30 47.38 21.31
C GLY A 161 26.34 48.33 22.02
N TYR A 162 26.88 49.26 22.81
CA TYR A 162 26.08 50.24 23.55
C TYR A 162 25.32 51.20 22.62
N PHE A 163 25.92 51.57 21.48
CA PHE A 163 25.32 52.50 20.51
C PHE A 163 24.95 51.85 19.17
N LYS A 164 25.66 50.79 18.78
CA LYS A 164 25.44 50.07 17.53
C LYS A 164 25.97 48.66 17.64
N ASN A 165 25.22 47.70 17.10
CA ASN A 165 25.68 46.33 16.96
C ASN A 165 26.73 46.22 15.84
N THR A 166 27.68 45.30 15.98
CA THR A 166 28.78 45.14 15.03
C THR A 166 28.96 43.67 14.63
N ILE A 167 29.61 43.48 13.49
CA ILE A 167 30.11 42.18 13.05
C ILE A 167 31.63 42.22 13.16
N GLU A 168 32.20 41.30 13.93
CA GLU A 168 33.63 41.08 14.02
C GLU A 168 34.00 39.82 13.23
N GLN A 169 34.98 39.93 12.33
CA GLN A 169 35.49 38.80 11.56
C GLN A 169 36.95 38.55 11.94
N SER A 170 37.26 37.30 12.26
CA SER A 170 38.63 36.83 12.44
C SER A 170 38.81 35.45 11.81
N SER A 171 40.05 35.00 11.67
CA SER A 171 40.38 33.67 11.17
C SER A 171 41.42 33.02 12.05
N GLN A 172 41.28 31.73 12.30
CA GLN A 172 42.21 30.94 13.10
C GLN A 172 42.45 29.57 12.48
N THR A 173 43.62 29.00 12.71
CA THR A 173 43.94 27.63 12.30
C THR A 173 43.23 26.62 13.20
N ILE A 174 42.68 25.57 12.60
CA ILE A 174 42.03 24.47 13.32
C ILE A 174 43.10 23.46 13.74
N TYR A 175 43.46 23.44 15.03
CA TYR A 175 44.45 22.52 15.57
C TYR A 175 43.85 21.19 16.05
N THR A 176 42.55 21.16 16.34
CA THR A 176 41.78 19.96 16.73
C THR A 176 40.61 19.79 15.77
N GLU A 177 40.40 18.58 15.25
CA GLU A 177 39.26 18.26 14.37
C GLU A 177 37.90 18.35 15.11
N MET A 178 37.92 18.60 16.42
CA MET A 178 36.72 18.88 17.20
C MET A 178 36.26 20.32 16.98
N LEU A 179 35.20 20.49 16.20
CA LEU A 179 34.55 21.77 16.00
C LEU A 179 33.83 22.24 17.27
N PRO A 180 33.74 23.56 17.50
CA PRO A 180 33.07 24.08 18.69
C PRO A 180 31.58 23.72 18.66
N PRO A 181 30.93 23.55 19.82
CA PRO A 181 29.52 23.20 19.87
C PRO A 181 28.69 24.29 19.17
N ALA A 182 27.75 23.84 18.34
CA ALA A 182 26.89 24.69 17.54
C ALA A 182 25.46 24.16 17.59
N ASN A 183 24.51 25.07 17.55
CA ASN A 183 23.09 24.79 17.46
C ASN A 183 22.71 24.18 16.11
N LYS A 184 23.45 24.52 15.05
CA LYS A 184 23.29 23.93 13.71
C LYS A 184 24.63 23.81 13.01
N THR A 185 24.80 22.68 12.30
CA THR A 185 25.97 22.42 11.47
C THR A 185 25.53 22.10 10.05
N ALA A 186 25.95 22.92 9.08
CA ALA A 186 25.82 22.64 7.66
C ALA A 186 27.09 21.95 7.15
N THR A 187 26.93 20.79 6.51
CA THR A 187 28.05 19.94 6.07
C THR A 187 28.22 19.97 4.56
N LEU A 188 29.42 19.62 4.10
CA LEU A 188 29.79 19.63 2.67
C LEU A 188 28.79 18.86 1.79
N GLY A 189 28.30 17.70 2.22
CA GLY A 189 27.35 16.90 1.44
C GLY A 189 26.01 17.59 1.15
N THR A 190 25.62 18.56 1.98
CA THR A 190 24.38 19.34 1.82
C THR A 190 24.61 20.62 1.01
N LEU A 191 25.80 21.20 1.11
CA LEU A 191 26.11 22.53 0.59
C LEU A 191 26.61 22.53 -0.84
N TYR A 192 26.91 21.38 -1.43
CA TYR A 192 27.43 21.30 -2.80
C TYR A 192 26.57 20.38 -3.67
N ALA A 193 26.39 20.81 -4.92
CA ALA A 193 25.90 19.97 -5.99
C ALA A 193 27.05 19.10 -6.54
N PRO A 194 26.75 17.97 -7.18
CA PRO A 194 27.75 17.20 -7.91
C PRO A 194 28.35 18.02 -9.04
N ILE A 195 29.64 17.86 -9.30
CA ILE A 195 30.29 18.46 -10.46
C ILE A 195 30.15 17.48 -11.63
N VAL A 196 29.51 17.92 -12.71
CA VAL A 196 29.39 17.10 -13.92
C VAL A 196 30.73 17.10 -14.64
N LEU A 197 31.41 15.95 -14.65
CA LEU A 197 32.68 15.74 -15.35
C LEU A 197 32.49 15.55 -16.85
N GLN A 198 31.40 14.88 -17.22
CA GLN A 198 31.05 14.60 -18.61
C GLN A 198 29.56 14.26 -18.74
N ARG A 199 28.98 14.61 -19.88
CA ARG A 199 27.63 14.19 -20.31
C ARG A 199 27.63 13.91 -21.81
N GLY A 200 27.09 12.77 -22.23
CA GLY A 200 26.95 12.41 -23.65
C GLY A 200 26.47 10.97 -23.84
N ASN A 201 25.78 10.68 -24.94
CA ASN A 201 25.32 9.32 -25.31
C ASN A 201 24.52 8.61 -24.20
N GLY A 202 23.68 9.35 -23.45
CA GLY A 202 22.92 8.82 -22.30
C GLY A 202 23.72 8.67 -21.01
N TRP A 203 25.04 8.86 -21.05
CA TRP A 203 25.95 8.77 -19.91
C TRP A 203 26.19 10.12 -19.24
N GLN A 204 26.33 10.09 -17.91
CA GLN A 204 26.70 11.26 -17.11
C GLN A 204 27.62 10.86 -15.95
N PHE A 205 28.78 11.51 -15.87
CA PHE A 205 29.77 11.30 -14.80
C PHE A 205 29.70 12.46 -13.82
N GLU A 206 29.47 12.18 -12.55
CA GLU A 206 29.29 13.18 -11.50
C GLU A 206 30.32 12.99 -10.39
N TYR A 207 31.16 13.99 -10.16
CA TYR A 207 32.07 14.04 -9.04
C TYR A 207 31.42 14.60 -7.79
N ARG A 208 31.67 13.94 -6.66
CA ARG A 208 31.35 14.39 -5.30
C ARG A 208 32.59 14.19 -4.45
N GLY A 209 33.22 15.27 -4.02
CA GLY A 209 34.41 15.15 -3.22
C GLY A 209 35.12 16.46 -2.96
N GLU A 210 36.39 16.33 -2.66
CA GLU A 210 37.28 17.43 -2.33
C GLU A 210 37.49 18.36 -3.52
N GLN A 211 37.34 19.65 -3.26
CA GLN A 211 37.62 20.70 -4.23
C GLN A 211 38.33 21.84 -3.53
N SER A 212 39.13 22.59 -4.28
CA SER A 212 39.86 23.75 -3.78
C SER A 212 39.66 24.88 -4.77
N ARG A 213 39.01 25.96 -4.34
CA ARG A 213 38.72 27.13 -5.18
C ARG A 213 38.04 26.75 -6.50
N GLY A 214 37.09 25.83 -6.44
CA GLY A 214 36.34 25.35 -7.61
C GLY A 214 37.00 24.24 -8.42
N GLU A 215 38.29 23.96 -8.22
CA GLU A 215 38.99 22.87 -8.90
C GLU A 215 38.85 21.57 -8.12
N ILE A 216 38.55 20.48 -8.83
CA ILE A 216 38.48 19.14 -8.25
C ILE A 216 39.88 18.72 -7.82
N ARG A 217 40.00 18.21 -6.59
CA ARG A 217 41.23 17.60 -6.11
C ARG A 217 41.31 16.15 -6.54
N THR A 218 42.29 15.84 -7.40
CA THR A 218 42.56 14.48 -7.89
C THR A 218 43.41 13.65 -6.91
N ASP A 219 44.12 14.30 -5.98
CA ASP A 219 44.79 13.65 -4.85
C ASP A 219 43.81 13.22 -3.73
N GLY A 220 42.54 13.61 -3.86
CA GLY A 220 41.48 13.37 -2.88
C GLY A 220 40.74 12.06 -3.11
N LYS A 221 40.16 11.52 -2.02
CA LYS A 221 39.30 10.32 -2.05
C LYS A 221 37.87 10.65 -2.51
N GLY A 222 37.74 11.29 -3.66
CA GLY A 222 36.44 11.64 -4.22
C GLY A 222 35.64 10.42 -4.68
N ILE A 223 34.35 10.63 -4.89
CA ILE A 223 33.42 9.65 -5.44
C ILE A 223 32.95 10.14 -6.80
N VAL A 224 33.05 9.31 -7.83
CA VAL A 224 32.45 9.56 -9.14
C VAL A 224 31.26 8.63 -9.33
N GLY A 225 30.06 9.18 -9.46
CA GLY A 225 28.88 8.43 -9.90
C GLY A 225 28.80 8.39 -11.42
N ILE A 226 28.63 7.21 -11.98
CA ILE A 226 28.33 7.01 -13.41
C ILE A 226 26.83 6.76 -13.52
N ARG A 227 26.15 7.60 -14.31
CA ARG A 227 24.72 7.49 -14.56
C ARG A 227 24.45 7.14 -16.03
N LYS A 228 23.49 6.26 -16.28
CA LYS A 228 22.93 5.92 -17.60
C LYS A 228 21.46 6.31 -17.59
N GLU A 229 21.03 7.16 -18.53
CA GLU A 229 19.63 7.62 -18.65
C GLU A 229 19.03 8.22 -17.38
N GLY A 230 19.90 8.77 -16.51
CA GLY A 230 19.49 9.35 -15.24
C GLY A 230 19.44 8.38 -14.07
N GLU A 231 19.77 7.10 -14.22
CA GLU A 231 19.98 6.15 -13.12
C GLU A 231 21.47 6.01 -12.82
N GLU A 232 21.87 6.03 -11.55
CA GLU A 232 23.28 5.79 -11.16
C GLU A 232 23.56 4.30 -11.13
N ILE A 233 24.42 3.83 -12.03
CA ILE A 233 24.69 2.40 -12.21
C ILE A 233 26.05 1.98 -11.66
N VAL A 234 26.98 2.91 -11.41
CA VAL A 234 28.28 2.60 -10.80
C VAL A 234 28.77 3.78 -9.97
N LYS A 235 29.42 3.50 -8.84
CA LYS A 235 30.17 4.48 -8.04
C LYS A 235 31.65 4.13 -8.04
N ILE A 236 32.51 5.04 -8.48
CA ILE A 236 33.95 4.92 -8.34
C ILE A 236 34.36 5.61 -7.04
N THR A 237 34.90 4.87 -6.09
CA THR A 237 35.48 5.41 -4.86
C THR A 237 36.99 5.52 -4.97
N LYS A 238 37.60 6.44 -4.22
CA LYS A 238 39.02 6.80 -4.36
C LYS A 238 39.36 7.14 -5.83
N ALA A 239 38.45 7.86 -6.48
CA ALA A 239 38.52 8.11 -7.90
C ALA A 239 39.70 9.04 -8.24
N ASP A 240 40.66 8.54 -9.00
CA ASP A 240 41.69 9.35 -9.64
C ASP A 240 41.17 9.78 -11.02
N ILE A 241 40.97 11.09 -11.18
CA ILE A 241 40.35 11.68 -12.36
C ILE A 241 41.44 12.28 -13.24
N GLN A 242 41.70 11.63 -14.36
CA GLN A 242 42.57 12.13 -15.41
C GLN A 242 41.73 12.75 -16.55
N PRO A 243 42.36 13.48 -17.49
CA PRO A 243 41.64 14.08 -18.61
C PRO A 243 40.84 13.08 -19.45
N THR A 244 41.38 11.88 -19.66
CA THR A 244 40.81 10.85 -20.54
C THR A 244 40.26 9.63 -19.81
N GLU A 245 40.68 9.39 -18.57
CA GLU A 245 40.30 8.20 -17.81
C GLU A 245 39.98 8.52 -16.35
N ILE A 246 39.20 7.65 -15.71
CA ILE A 246 38.97 7.66 -14.26
C ILE A 246 39.30 6.28 -13.73
N SER A 247 40.20 6.20 -12.76
CA SER A 247 40.57 4.95 -12.09
C SER A 247 40.13 4.95 -10.62
N GLY A 248 39.98 3.76 -10.03
CA GLY A 248 39.60 3.61 -8.64
C GLY A 248 38.91 2.28 -8.36
N THR A 249 38.17 2.23 -7.25
CA THR A 249 37.36 1.07 -6.87
C THR A 249 35.91 1.31 -7.28
N PHE A 250 35.44 0.53 -8.26
CA PHE A 250 34.09 0.58 -8.82
C PHE A 250 33.17 -0.26 -7.94
N ILE A 251 32.10 0.36 -7.47
CA ILE A 251 31.04 -0.24 -6.67
C ILE A 251 29.78 -0.27 -7.52
N LEU A 252 29.32 -1.49 -7.79
CA LEU A 252 28.12 -1.81 -8.55
C LEU A 252 26.84 -1.60 -7.72
N PRO A 253 25.66 -1.51 -8.35
CA PRO A 253 24.40 -1.28 -7.64
C PRO A 253 24.02 -2.45 -6.73
N ASP A 254 24.49 -3.65 -7.08
CA ASP A 254 24.32 -4.89 -6.32
C ASP A 254 25.39 -5.09 -5.22
N GLY A 255 26.27 -4.11 -5.04
CA GLY A 255 27.34 -4.12 -4.04
C GLY A 255 28.60 -4.87 -4.45
N GLY A 256 28.72 -5.29 -5.71
CA GLY A 256 29.98 -5.83 -6.24
C GLY A 256 31.06 -4.77 -6.32
N GLU A 257 32.27 -5.11 -5.89
CA GLU A 257 33.43 -4.22 -5.92
C GLU A 257 34.49 -4.75 -6.87
N THR A 258 35.02 -3.88 -7.72
CA THR A 258 36.11 -4.20 -8.66
C THR A 258 37.05 -3.02 -8.82
N GLU A 259 38.35 -3.26 -8.86
CA GLU A 259 39.31 -2.22 -9.21
C GLU A 259 39.39 -2.10 -10.73
N GLY A 260 39.62 -0.89 -11.24
CA GLY A 260 39.77 -0.71 -12.67
C GLY A 260 39.92 0.75 -13.09
N ARG A 261 39.79 0.96 -14.39
CA ARG A 261 39.75 2.28 -15.01
C ARG A 261 38.70 2.33 -16.10
N ILE A 262 38.09 3.49 -16.30
CA ILE A 262 37.12 3.71 -17.36
C ILE A 262 37.57 4.88 -18.23
N ASN A 263 37.50 4.69 -19.54
CA ASN A 263 37.71 5.77 -20.50
C ASN A 263 36.49 6.71 -20.45
N ARG A 264 36.74 8.00 -20.28
CA ARG A 264 35.70 9.02 -20.16
C ARG A 264 34.92 9.16 -21.47
N GLU A 265 35.59 9.15 -22.62
CA GLU A 265 34.99 9.35 -23.94
C GLU A 265 34.25 8.11 -24.46
N THR A 266 34.89 6.93 -24.42
CA THR A 266 34.32 5.68 -24.96
C THR A 266 33.45 4.92 -23.95
N VAL A 267 33.56 5.24 -22.65
CA VAL A 267 32.90 4.52 -21.55
C VAL A 267 33.38 3.05 -21.44
N GLU A 268 34.49 2.72 -22.10
CA GLU A 268 35.10 1.39 -22.00
C GLU A 268 35.75 1.20 -20.63
N PHE A 269 35.33 0.16 -19.93
CA PHE A 269 35.87 -0.20 -18.62
C PHE A 269 36.95 -1.28 -18.78
N THR A 270 38.11 -1.06 -18.16
CA THR A 270 39.17 -2.05 -18.04
C THR A 270 39.28 -2.49 -16.58
N PRO A 271 38.92 -3.74 -16.23
CA PRO A 271 39.09 -4.27 -14.89
C PRO A 271 40.57 -4.45 -14.55
N ASN A 272 40.90 -4.30 -13.26
CA ASN A 272 42.18 -4.64 -12.65
C ASN A 272 41.97 -5.70 -11.56
N GLY A 273 41.52 -6.88 -11.97
CA GLY A 273 41.24 -8.00 -11.06
C GLY A 273 39.83 -8.54 -11.23
N LYS A 274 39.32 -9.17 -10.17
CA LYS A 274 38.00 -9.80 -10.12
C LYS A 274 37.00 -8.88 -9.44
N THR A 275 35.75 -8.92 -9.89
CA THR A 275 34.65 -8.34 -9.11
C THR A 275 34.35 -9.26 -7.93
N THR A 276 34.24 -8.70 -6.74
CA THR A 276 33.94 -9.43 -5.50
C THR A 276 32.68 -8.86 -4.86
N TRP A 277 31.77 -9.74 -4.44
CA TRP A 277 30.56 -9.33 -3.71
C TRP A 277 30.70 -9.70 -2.24
N ILE A 278 29.97 -8.98 -1.38
CA ILE A 278 29.90 -9.28 0.06
C ILE A 278 29.42 -10.71 0.36
N THR A 279 28.67 -11.32 -0.56
CA THR A 279 28.22 -12.72 -0.48
C THR A 279 29.36 -13.73 -0.66
N GLY A 280 30.55 -13.28 -1.08
CA GLY A 280 31.69 -14.14 -1.41
C GLY A 280 31.72 -14.62 -2.87
N LYS A 281 30.76 -14.20 -3.70
CA LYS A 281 30.81 -14.42 -5.15
C LYS A 281 32.02 -13.68 -5.74
N THR A 282 32.64 -14.25 -6.77
CA THR A 282 33.71 -13.58 -7.54
C THR A 282 33.45 -13.70 -9.03
N PHE A 283 33.75 -12.67 -9.82
CA PHE A 283 33.52 -12.67 -11.25
C PHE A 283 34.72 -12.15 -12.05
N GLU A 284 34.96 -12.79 -13.19
CA GLU A 284 35.91 -12.37 -14.22
C GLU A 284 35.27 -12.50 -15.60
N GLY A 285 35.38 -11.46 -16.41
CA GLY A 285 34.81 -11.47 -17.75
C GLY A 285 34.69 -10.08 -18.36
N GLU A 286 33.68 -9.94 -19.21
CA GLU A 286 33.30 -8.72 -19.88
C GLU A 286 32.41 -7.85 -19.01
N TYR A 287 32.51 -6.55 -19.24
CA TYR A 287 31.80 -5.52 -18.52
C TYR A 287 31.23 -4.49 -19.50
N GLU A 288 30.03 -4.00 -19.23
CA GLU A 288 29.47 -2.81 -19.88
C GLU A 288 29.47 -1.66 -18.87
N ALA A 289 30.29 -0.63 -19.13
CA ALA A 289 30.43 0.55 -18.25
C ALA A 289 30.72 0.19 -16.77
N GLY A 290 31.45 -0.90 -16.54
CA GLY A 290 31.78 -1.40 -15.22
C GLY A 290 30.85 -2.49 -14.69
N VAL A 291 29.69 -2.73 -15.30
CA VAL A 291 28.72 -3.77 -14.90
C VAL A 291 29.03 -5.10 -15.60
N PRO A 292 29.16 -6.23 -14.86
CA PRO A 292 29.34 -7.56 -15.45
C PRO A 292 28.26 -7.92 -16.48
N THR A 293 28.65 -8.47 -17.63
CA THR A 293 27.70 -8.90 -18.69
C THR A 293 27.88 -10.35 -19.12
N SER A 294 29.12 -10.79 -19.32
CA SER A 294 29.41 -12.16 -19.74
C SER A 294 30.74 -12.61 -19.13
N GLY A 295 30.82 -13.85 -18.64
CA GLY A 295 32.06 -14.34 -18.06
C GLY A 295 31.87 -15.46 -17.07
N THR A 296 32.83 -15.58 -16.15
CA THR A 296 32.90 -16.65 -15.16
C THR A 296 32.57 -16.11 -13.77
N LEU A 297 31.44 -16.55 -13.22
CA LEU A 297 30.99 -16.27 -11.86
C LEU A 297 31.26 -17.49 -10.97
N ASN A 298 32.13 -17.34 -9.98
CA ASN A 298 32.34 -18.36 -8.94
C ASN A 298 31.45 -18.04 -7.74
N MET A 299 30.68 -19.03 -7.31
CA MET A 299 29.81 -18.94 -6.14
C MET A 299 30.50 -19.51 -4.89
N PRO A 300 30.15 -19.03 -3.68
CA PRO A 300 30.74 -19.49 -2.42
C PRO A 300 30.57 -21.00 -2.15
N ASN A 301 29.51 -21.61 -2.69
CA ASN A 301 29.25 -23.05 -2.58
C ASN A 301 30.20 -23.91 -3.42
N GLY A 302 31.07 -23.30 -4.24
CA GLY A 302 32.00 -23.97 -5.14
C GLY A 302 31.44 -24.24 -6.54
N THR A 303 30.20 -23.84 -6.80
CA THR A 303 29.63 -23.87 -8.15
C THR A 303 30.18 -22.71 -8.97
N GLN A 304 30.41 -22.93 -10.25
CA GLN A 304 30.86 -21.94 -11.22
C GLN A 304 29.84 -21.81 -12.34
N TRP A 305 29.55 -20.58 -12.75
CA TRP A 305 28.75 -20.26 -13.91
C TRP A 305 29.63 -19.59 -14.96
N GLN A 306 29.57 -20.05 -16.21
CA GLN A 306 30.26 -19.44 -17.34
C GLN A 306 29.25 -19.09 -18.43
N GLY A 307 28.90 -17.82 -18.57
CA GLY A 307 27.86 -17.40 -19.52
C GLY A 307 27.45 -15.95 -19.33
N TRP A 308 26.20 -15.65 -19.71
CA TRP A 308 25.61 -14.33 -19.52
C TRP A 308 25.24 -14.09 -18.05
N LEU A 309 25.36 -12.84 -17.62
CA LEU A 309 24.93 -12.38 -16.31
C LEU A 309 23.96 -11.22 -16.48
N ASP A 310 23.01 -11.15 -15.56
CA ASP A 310 22.32 -9.92 -15.24
C ASP A 310 22.82 -9.48 -13.85
N LYS A 311 23.68 -8.46 -13.82
CA LYS A 311 24.36 -7.97 -12.61
C LYS A 311 25.20 -9.07 -11.94
N SER A 312 24.84 -9.51 -10.73
CA SER A 312 25.54 -10.54 -9.95
C SER A 312 24.96 -11.95 -10.09
N GLU A 313 23.97 -12.15 -10.96
CA GLU A 313 23.27 -13.43 -11.12
C GLU A 313 23.47 -14.01 -12.52
N PRO A 314 23.60 -15.35 -12.64
CA PRO A 314 23.49 -16.04 -13.91
C PRO A 314 22.20 -15.67 -14.66
N ASN A 315 22.30 -15.43 -15.96
CA ASN A 315 21.14 -15.19 -16.81
C ASN A 315 21.32 -15.91 -18.16
N GLY A 316 20.21 -16.27 -18.80
CA GLY A 316 20.22 -16.75 -20.19
C GLY A 316 21.12 -17.97 -20.38
N LYS A 317 21.92 -17.95 -21.45
CA LYS A 317 22.74 -19.08 -21.86
C LYS A 317 24.07 -19.14 -21.12
N GLY A 318 24.45 -20.32 -20.67
CA GLY A 318 25.75 -20.55 -20.07
C GLY A 318 25.97 -21.96 -19.55
N ARG A 319 27.17 -22.22 -19.05
CA ARG A 319 27.58 -23.49 -18.47
C ARG A 319 27.58 -23.38 -16.95
N LEU A 320 26.82 -24.25 -16.30
CA LEU A 320 26.85 -24.41 -14.84
C LEU A 320 27.72 -25.61 -14.48
N THR A 321 28.80 -25.37 -13.75
CA THR A 321 29.73 -26.39 -13.25
C THR A 321 29.59 -26.50 -11.73
N GLN A 322 29.21 -27.67 -11.23
CA GLN A 322 29.08 -27.95 -9.81
C GLN A 322 30.46 -28.21 -9.18
N LYS A 323 30.51 -28.16 -7.85
CA LYS A 323 31.75 -28.36 -7.07
C LYS A 323 32.44 -29.71 -7.32
N ASP A 324 31.67 -30.74 -7.67
CA ASP A 324 32.17 -32.08 -8.00
C ASP A 324 32.74 -32.19 -9.43
N GLY A 325 32.70 -31.10 -10.21
CA GLY A 325 33.19 -31.05 -11.58
C GLY A 325 32.17 -31.47 -12.64
N ARG A 326 30.93 -31.82 -12.26
CA ARG A 326 29.83 -32.02 -13.21
C ARG A 326 29.42 -30.69 -13.80
N TRP A 327 29.22 -30.64 -15.10
CA TRP A 327 28.78 -29.44 -15.79
C TRP A 327 27.57 -29.70 -16.68
N GLN A 328 26.82 -28.64 -16.96
CA GLN A 328 25.66 -28.65 -17.84
C GLN A 328 25.55 -27.35 -18.62
N ASP A 329 25.23 -27.45 -19.91
CA ASP A 329 24.98 -26.31 -20.79
C ASP A 329 23.50 -25.95 -20.74
N ILE A 330 23.22 -24.76 -20.23
CA ILE A 330 21.88 -24.22 -20.00
C ILE A 330 21.60 -23.18 -21.07
N GLU A 331 20.48 -23.30 -21.77
CA GLU A 331 20.07 -22.30 -22.78
C GLU A 331 19.41 -21.07 -22.14
N ASN A 332 18.63 -21.30 -21.08
CA ASN A 332 17.98 -20.25 -20.29
C ASN A 332 18.05 -20.60 -18.79
N TYR A 333 18.85 -19.84 -18.04
CA TYR A 333 19.05 -20.04 -16.60
C TYR A 333 17.75 -19.90 -15.80
N ASP A 334 16.85 -19.00 -16.18
CA ASP A 334 15.59 -18.76 -15.46
C ASP A 334 14.64 -19.96 -15.53
N GLU A 335 14.76 -20.78 -16.58
CA GLU A 335 13.96 -21.98 -16.79
C GLU A 335 14.57 -23.24 -16.14
N LEU A 336 15.77 -23.14 -15.54
CA LEU A 336 16.48 -24.28 -14.97
C LEU A 336 15.63 -25.04 -13.94
N ALA A 337 14.91 -24.32 -13.09
CA ALA A 337 14.07 -24.91 -12.04
C ALA A 337 12.85 -25.69 -12.59
N SER A 338 12.39 -25.36 -13.80
CA SER A 338 11.26 -26.00 -14.48
C SER A 338 11.70 -26.88 -15.65
N LEU A 339 13.01 -27.06 -15.84
CA LEU A 339 13.57 -27.72 -17.02
C LEU A 339 12.98 -29.12 -17.19
N THR A 340 12.30 -29.33 -18.32
CA THR A 340 11.80 -30.63 -18.75
C THR A 340 12.31 -30.90 -20.15
N GLY A 341 13.27 -31.81 -20.27
CA GLY A 341 13.97 -32.06 -21.52
C GLY A 341 15.37 -32.61 -21.32
N THR A 342 16.17 -32.51 -22.38
CA THR A 342 17.55 -32.99 -22.38
C THR A 342 18.51 -31.87 -22.66
N ILE A 343 19.59 -31.77 -21.89
CA ILE A 343 20.64 -30.76 -22.08
C ILE A 343 22.03 -31.41 -22.17
N PRO A 344 22.99 -30.79 -22.89
CA PRO A 344 24.38 -31.24 -22.87
C PRO A 344 24.94 -31.14 -21.45
N CYS A 345 25.62 -32.18 -21.00
CA CYS A 345 26.23 -32.25 -19.69
C CYS A 345 27.52 -33.07 -19.74
N GLY A 346 28.30 -33.06 -18.67
CA GLY A 346 29.50 -33.87 -18.57
C GLY A 346 30.15 -33.78 -17.20
N SER A 347 31.35 -34.33 -17.08
CA SER A 347 32.16 -34.26 -15.87
C SER A 347 33.61 -34.00 -16.25
N GLY A 348 34.24 -33.03 -15.59
CA GLY A 348 35.61 -32.61 -15.90
C GLY A 348 35.78 -32.24 -17.38
N SER A 349 36.91 -32.64 -17.97
CA SER A 349 37.20 -32.45 -19.40
C SER A 349 36.63 -33.55 -20.30
N GLY A 350 35.70 -34.37 -19.80
CA GLY A 350 35.08 -35.45 -20.56
C GLY A 350 34.23 -34.96 -21.74
N THR A 351 33.93 -35.85 -22.67
CA THR A 351 33.02 -35.57 -23.80
C THR A 351 31.62 -35.25 -23.30
N ALA A 352 30.98 -34.27 -23.95
CA ALA A 352 29.59 -33.92 -23.69
C ALA A 352 28.67 -35.13 -23.90
N THR A 353 27.95 -35.51 -22.85
CA THR A 353 26.83 -36.44 -22.89
C THR A 353 25.52 -35.67 -22.77
N THR A 354 24.40 -36.38 -22.76
CA THR A 354 23.07 -35.78 -22.66
C THR A 354 22.43 -36.21 -21.35
N CYS A 355 22.12 -35.22 -20.50
CA CYS A 355 21.41 -35.44 -19.23
C CYS A 355 19.93 -35.12 -19.42
N SER A 356 19.06 -35.89 -18.76
CA SER A 356 17.60 -35.74 -18.86
C SER A 356 17.06 -35.14 -17.57
N TYR A 357 16.13 -34.20 -17.68
CA TYR A 357 15.53 -33.49 -16.56
C TYR A 357 14.00 -33.47 -16.68
N PHE A 358 13.30 -33.62 -15.55
CA PHE A 358 11.85 -33.49 -15.42
C PHE A 358 11.54 -32.54 -14.27
N HIS A 359 10.92 -31.38 -14.57
CA HIS A 359 10.65 -30.30 -13.61
C HIS A 359 11.89 -29.89 -12.79
N GLY A 360 13.01 -29.67 -13.48
CA GLY A 360 14.29 -29.26 -12.89
C GLY A 360 15.07 -30.36 -12.16
N LYS A 361 14.53 -31.59 -12.06
CA LYS A 361 15.21 -32.73 -11.42
C LYS A 361 15.82 -33.65 -12.46
N GLU A 362 17.10 -34.00 -12.28
CA GLU A 362 17.79 -34.97 -13.12
C GLU A 362 17.13 -36.35 -12.98
N VAL A 363 16.88 -37.03 -14.10
CA VAL A 363 16.34 -38.40 -14.18
C VAL A 363 17.36 -39.32 -14.84
N ALA A 364 17.29 -40.63 -14.60
CA ALA A 364 18.38 -41.55 -14.93
C ALA A 364 18.63 -41.70 -16.44
N SER A 365 17.61 -41.44 -17.27
CA SER A 365 17.74 -41.53 -18.73
C SER A 365 16.62 -40.81 -19.49
N ALA A 366 16.82 -40.62 -20.79
CA ALA A 366 15.78 -40.12 -21.70
C ALA A 366 14.55 -41.05 -21.77
N SER A 367 14.74 -42.36 -21.56
CA SER A 367 13.62 -43.32 -21.49
C SER A 367 12.75 -43.08 -20.26
N GLU A 368 13.36 -42.82 -19.11
CA GLU A 368 12.64 -42.47 -17.88
C GLU A 368 11.92 -41.13 -18.02
N LEU A 369 12.58 -40.11 -18.59
CA LEU A 369 11.96 -38.82 -18.90
C LEU A 369 10.69 -38.99 -19.74
N ASN A 370 10.77 -39.77 -20.82
CA ASN A 370 9.63 -40.02 -21.69
C ASN A 370 8.48 -40.74 -20.95
N LYS A 371 8.79 -41.66 -20.02
CA LYS A 371 7.78 -42.30 -19.18
C LYS A 371 7.08 -41.29 -18.28
N LEU A 372 7.83 -40.41 -17.62
CA LEU A 372 7.27 -39.38 -16.74
C LEU A 372 6.40 -38.37 -17.51
N ILE A 373 6.87 -37.90 -18.67
CA ILE A 373 6.09 -37.03 -19.56
C ILE A 373 4.80 -37.73 -20.02
N THR A 374 4.88 -39.01 -20.37
CA THR A 374 3.72 -39.78 -20.81
C THR A 374 2.71 -39.96 -19.69
N GLU A 375 3.17 -40.25 -18.48
CA GLU A 375 2.31 -40.39 -17.31
C GLU A 375 1.65 -39.06 -16.93
N GLU A 376 2.39 -37.95 -16.95
CA GLU A 376 1.82 -36.61 -16.71
C GLU A 376 0.74 -36.27 -17.74
N LYS A 377 0.99 -36.56 -19.03
CA LYS A 377 -0.02 -36.40 -20.09
C LYS A 377 -1.25 -37.28 -19.85
N ARG A 378 -1.06 -38.52 -19.40
CA ARG A 378 -2.15 -39.45 -19.08
C ARG A 378 -3.00 -38.94 -17.92
N LEU A 379 -2.35 -38.46 -16.86
CA LEU A 379 -3.03 -37.88 -15.70
C LEU A 379 -3.77 -36.58 -16.06
N ALA A 380 -3.16 -35.72 -16.89
CA ALA A 380 -3.81 -34.51 -17.40
C ALA A 380 -5.04 -34.84 -18.25
N GLU A 381 -4.99 -35.90 -19.08
CA GLU A 381 -6.15 -36.34 -19.85
C GLU A 381 -7.28 -36.88 -18.96
N ILE A 382 -6.94 -37.69 -17.95
CA ILE A 382 -7.93 -38.16 -16.96
C ILE A 382 -8.59 -36.97 -16.25
N GLU A 383 -7.82 -35.96 -15.86
CA GLU A 383 -8.37 -34.77 -15.21
C GLU A 383 -9.24 -33.93 -16.16
N ARG A 384 -8.86 -33.81 -17.44
CA ARG A 384 -9.71 -33.19 -18.47
C ARG A 384 -11.05 -33.89 -18.60
N GLN A 385 -11.05 -35.22 -18.67
CA GLN A 385 -12.27 -36.02 -18.75
C GLN A 385 -13.15 -35.82 -17.52
N ARG A 386 -12.57 -35.85 -16.31
CA ARG A 386 -13.30 -35.55 -15.06
C ARG A 386 -13.93 -34.18 -15.06
N LEU A 387 -13.22 -33.16 -15.55
CA LEU A 387 -13.75 -31.81 -15.63
C LEU A 387 -14.88 -31.71 -16.64
N GLU A 388 -14.79 -32.43 -17.76
CA GLU A 388 -15.84 -32.49 -18.78
C GLU A 388 -17.09 -33.20 -18.27
N ASP A 389 -16.93 -34.36 -17.61
CA ASP A 389 -18.02 -35.10 -16.97
C ASP A 389 -18.72 -34.22 -15.92
N LYS A 390 -17.96 -33.52 -15.08
CA LYS A 390 -18.49 -32.56 -14.12
C LYS A 390 -19.27 -31.43 -14.80
N ARG A 391 -18.75 -30.88 -15.90
CA ARG A 391 -19.44 -29.83 -16.68
C ARG A 391 -20.73 -30.35 -17.29
N LEU A 392 -20.77 -31.62 -17.72
CA LEU A 392 -21.97 -32.26 -18.25
C LEU A 392 -23.01 -32.47 -17.14
N GLU A 393 -22.58 -32.96 -15.97
CA GLU A 393 -23.45 -33.12 -14.80
C GLU A 393 -24.03 -31.78 -14.34
N GLU A 394 -23.22 -30.72 -14.27
CA GLU A 394 -23.68 -29.35 -13.95
C GLU A 394 -24.64 -28.79 -15.00
N ARG A 395 -24.50 -29.15 -16.28
CA ARG A 395 -25.47 -28.79 -17.33
C ARG A 395 -26.78 -29.55 -17.15
N ALA A 396 -26.72 -30.85 -16.89
CA ALA A 396 -27.90 -31.67 -16.64
C ALA A 396 -28.68 -31.19 -15.40
N ALA A 397 -27.97 -30.87 -14.30
CA ALA A 397 -28.58 -30.33 -13.10
C ALA A 397 -29.27 -28.97 -13.34
N ARG A 398 -28.66 -28.10 -14.16
CA ARG A 398 -29.28 -26.83 -14.56
C ARG A 398 -30.54 -27.03 -15.40
N ALA A 399 -30.50 -27.93 -16.38
CA ALA A 399 -31.66 -28.26 -17.21
C ALA A 399 -32.80 -28.84 -16.36
N ALA A 400 -32.51 -29.75 -15.43
CA ALA A 400 -33.50 -30.32 -14.52
C ALA A 400 -34.11 -29.25 -13.59
N LEU A 401 -33.31 -28.31 -13.10
CA LEU A 401 -33.81 -27.18 -12.31
C LEU A 401 -34.73 -26.27 -13.14
N GLU A 402 -34.38 -26.02 -14.40
CA GLU A 402 -35.21 -25.22 -15.31
C GLU A 402 -36.52 -25.93 -15.64
N GLU A 403 -36.49 -27.24 -15.90
CA GLU A 403 -37.68 -28.06 -16.10
C GLU A 403 -38.59 -28.04 -14.85
N ALA A 404 -38.01 -28.24 -13.66
CA ALA A 404 -38.76 -28.16 -12.40
C ALA A 404 -39.41 -26.78 -12.18
N ARG A 405 -38.72 -25.70 -12.56
CA ARG A 405 -39.29 -24.33 -12.53
C ARG A 405 -40.44 -24.18 -13.51
N ASN A 406 -40.32 -24.72 -14.72
CA ASN A 406 -41.38 -24.65 -15.73
C ASN A 406 -42.62 -25.44 -15.28
N ILE A 407 -42.43 -26.62 -14.69
CA ILE A 407 -43.51 -27.42 -14.10
C ILE A 407 -44.19 -26.65 -12.96
N ALA A 408 -43.41 -26.10 -12.02
CA ALA A 408 -43.96 -25.33 -10.91
C ALA A 408 -44.74 -24.08 -11.37
N ALA A 409 -44.23 -23.38 -12.39
CA ALA A 409 -44.91 -22.23 -13.00
C ALA A 409 -46.21 -22.64 -13.70
N ALA A 410 -46.23 -23.77 -14.42
CA ALA A 410 -47.43 -24.30 -15.05
C ALA A 410 -48.50 -24.69 -14.01
N GLU A 411 -48.10 -25.36 -12.91
CA GLU A 411 -49.02 -25.68 -11.81
C GLU A 411 -49.57 -24.42 -11.14
N GLN A 412 -48.74 -23.39 -10.94
CA GLN A 412 -49.18 -22.13 -10.37
C GLN A 412 -50.19 -21.45 -11.29
N ALA A 413 -49.92 -21.37 -12.60
CA ALA A 413 -50.85 -20.81 -13.58
C ALA A 413 -52.18 -21.58 -13.59
N ALA A 414 -52.15 -22.92 -13.46
CA ALA A 414 -53.36 -23.73 -13.35
C ALA A 414 -54.16 -23.44 -12.07
N ARG A 415 -53.49 -23.20 -10.93
CA ARG A 415 -54.13 -22.79 -9.68
C ARG A 415 -54.78 -21.41 -9.79
N GLU A 416 -54.12 -20.46 -10.44
CA GLU A 416 -54.63 -19.10 -10.65
C GLU A 416 -55.81 -19.06 -11.65
N ALA A 417 -55.82 -19.94 -12.65
CA ALA A 417 -56.90 -20.04 -13.64
C ALA A 417 -58.18 -20.72 -13.10
N ALA A 418 -58.12 -21.39 -11.96
CA ALA A 418 -59.30 -22.03 -11.36
C ALA A 418 -60.27 -20.97 -10.78
N ALA A 419 -61.48 -20.88 -11.35
CA ALA A 419 -62.49 -19.91 -10.91
C ALA A 419 -62.97 -20.16 -9.46
N PRO A 420 -63.24 -19.11 -8.65
CA PRO A 420 -63.76 -19.28 -7.31
C PRO A 420 -65.19 -19.85 -7.34
N LYS A 421 -65.45 -20.92 -6.58
CA LYS A 421 -66.82 -21.40 -6.31
C LYS A 421 -67.62 -20.26 -5.65
N LYS A 422 -68.73 -19.83 -6.26
CA LYS A 422 -69.66 -18.87 -5.64
C LYS A 422 -70.11 -19.43 -4.28
N VAL A 423 -70.05 -18.59 -3.25
CA VAL A 423 -70.47 -18.95 -1.90
C VAL A 423 -71.97 -19.20 -1.91
N ASP A 424 -72.41 -20.34 -1.41
CA ASP A 424 -73.83 -20.59 -1.17
C ASP A 424 -74.29 -19.67 -0.02
N ASP A 425 -75.16 -18.71 -0.33
CA ASP A 425 -75.71 -17.73 0.60
C ASP A 425 -77.17 -17.43 0.24
N CYS A 426 -77.85 -16.56 0.98
CA CYS A 426 -79.27 -16.29 0.72
C CYS A 426 -79.56 -15.61 -0.63
N THR A 427 -78.54 -15.10 -1.34
CA THR A 427 -78.72 -14.60 -2.71
C THR A 427 -78.84 -15.74 -3.72
N THR A 428 -78.33 -16.93 -3.41
CA THR A 428 -78.40 -18.11 -4.28
C THR A 428 -79.57 -19.05 -3.94
N ALA A 429 -80.30 -18.79 -2.85
CA ALA A 429 -81.46 -19.56 -2.40
C ALA A 429 -82.67 -19.40 -3.36
N THR A 430 -82.84 -20.36 -4.26
CA THR A 430 -83.96 -20.44 -5.21
C THR A 430 -84.47 -21.87 -5.35
N GLY A 431 -85.79 -22.04 -5.57
CA GLY A 431 -86.44 -23.35 -5.69
C GLY A 431 -87.54 -23.55 -4.65
N LYS A 432 -87.93 -24.82 -4.46
CA LYS A 432 -88.96 -25.21 -3.50
C LYS A 432 -88.30 -25.68 -2.20
N PHE A 433 -88.76 -25.14 -1.09
CA PHE A 433 -88.30 -25.49 0.25
C PHE A 433 -89.46 -25.97 1.10
N THR A 434 -89.29 -27.05 1.85
CA THR A 434 -90.34 -27.61 2.72
C THR A 434 -89.90 -27.76 4.17
N ALA A 435 -90.88 -27.67 5.08
CA ALA A 435 -90.72 -27.84 6.52
C ALA A 435 -91.96 -28.52 7.12
N ASP A 436 -91.86 -28.95 8.37
CA ASP A 436 -92.95 -29.56 9.15
C ASP A 436 -93.61 -30.77 8.46
N GLY A 437 -92.81 -31.66 7.84
CA GLY A 437 -93.34 -32.84 7.14
C GLY A 437 -94.17 -32.48 5.90
N ASP A 438 -93.67 -31.54 5.08
CA ASP A 438 -94.31 -31.00 3.87
C ASP A 438 -95.63 -30.23 4.10
N LEU A 439 -96.01 -30.01 5.36
CA LEU A 439 -97.16 -29.16 5.70
C LEU A 439 -96.91 -27.69 5.42
N THR A 440 -95.65 -27.26 5.44
CA THR A 440 -95.23 -25.90 5.13
C THR A 440 -94.36 -25.90 3.87
N THR A 441 -94.77 -25.17 2.84
CA THR A 441 -94.03 -25.03 1.58
C THR A 441 -93.72 -23.56 1.30
N TYR A 442 -92.46 -23.28 1.04
CA TYR A 442 -91.94 -22.01 0.51
C TYR A 442 -91.44 -22.24 -0.91
N THR A 443 -92.02 -21.56 -1.90
CA THR A 443 -91.50 -21.59 -3.28
C THR A 443 -90.92 -20.24 -3.62
N MET A 444 -89.63 -20.19 -4.01
CA MET A 444 -88.90 -18.95 -4.30
C MET A 444 -88.37 -18.95 -5.73
N ASN A 445 -88.92 -18.07 -6.56
CA ASN A 445 -88.55 -17.92 -7.96
C ASN A 445 -87.71 -16.65 -8.16
N GLY A 446 -86.40 -16.81 -8.32
CA GLY A 446 -85.43 -15.73 -8.49
C GLY A 446 -84.17 -15.91 -7.62
N GLN A 447 -83.04 -15.34 -8.06
CA GLN A 447 -81.79 -15.27 -7.28
C GLN A 447 -81.59 -13.82 -6.81
N GLY A 448 -81.39 -13.60 -5.52
CA GLY A 448 -81.23 -12.26 -4.92
C GLY A 448 -82.51 -11.44 -4.78
N SER A 449 -83.48 -11.60 -5.68
CA SER A 449 -84.83 -11.05 -5.54
C SER A 449 -85.81 -11.77 -6.47
N GLY A 450 -87.09 -11.75 -6.13
CA GLY A 450 -88.10 -12.43 -6.93
C GLY A 450 -89.48 -12.49 -6.29
N SER A 451 -90.29 -13.40 -6.79
CA SER A 451 -91.62 -13.70 -6.27
C SER A 451 -91.64 -15.09 -5.66
N GLY A 452 -92.46 -15.28 -4.64
CA GLY A 452 -92.66 -16.57 -4.02
C GLY A 452 -94.06 -16.79 -3.53
N HIS A 453 -94.33 -18.04 -3.17
CA HIS A 453 -95.61 -18.52 -2.69
C HIS A 453 -95.38 -19.32 -1.41
N PHE A 454 -96.12 -18.95 -0.37
CA PHE A 454 -96.13 -19.67 0.90
C PHE A 454 -97.46 -20.39 1.07
N ARG A 455 -97.38 -21.68 1.41
CA ARG A 455 -98.52 -22.51 1.75
C ARG A 455 -98.30 -23.23 3.06
N GLN A 456 -99.32 -23.22 3.91
CA GLN A 456 -99.34 -23.98 5.14
C GLN A 456 -100.67 -24.72 5.33
N TYR A 457 -100.60 -25.99 5.72
CA TYR A 457 -101.76 -26.75 6.18
C TYR A 457 -101.81 -26.79 7.71
N THR A 458 -103.00 -26.56 8.27
CA THR A 458 -103.28 -26.64 9.72
C THR A 458 -104.51 -27.52 9.97
N TYR A 459 -104.59 -28.16 11.14
CA TYR A 459 -105.70 -29.05 11.50
C TYR A 459 -106.45 -28.50 12.72
N GLY A 460 -107.77 -28.42 12.63
CA GLY A 460 -108.66 -28.06 13.74
C GLY A 460 -109.74 -29.12 13.90
N GLY A 461 -109.58 -30.04 14.84
CA GLY A 461 -110.44 -31.23 14.95
C GLY A 461 -110.26 -32.17 13.75
N SER A 462 -111.36 -32.56 13.10
CA SER A 462 -111.35 -33.39 11.88
C SER A 462 -111.26 -32.58 10.57
N ALA A 463 -111.16 -31.24 10.65
CA ALA A 463 -111.09 -30.36 9.49
C ALA A 463 -109.65 -29.89 9.23
N GLN A 464 -109.28 -29.85 7.95
CA GLN A 464 -108.00 -29.32 7.47
C GLN A 464 -108.23 -27.93 6.86
N TYR A 465 -107.32 -27.02 7.18
CA TYR A 465 -107.36 -25.65 6.69
C TYR A 465 -106.07 -25.34 5.95
N GLN A 466 -106.21 -24.57 4.88
CA GLN A 466 -105.10 -24.14 4.04
C GLN A 466 -104.93 -22.64 4.13
N PHE A 467 -103.71 -22.21 4.41
CA PHE A 467 -103.30 -20.81 4.32
C PHE A 467 -102.38 -20.64 3.12
N ASP A 468 -102.74 -19.74 2.21
CA ASP A 468 -101.90 -19.34 1.08
C ASP A 468 -101.61 -17.84 1.13
N ILE A 469 -100.36 -17.48 0.83
CA ILE A 469 -99.97 -16.08 0.65
C ILE A 469 -98.86 -15.97 -0.40
N ASP A 470 -99.07 -15.10 -1.37
CA ASP A 470 -98.03 -14.72 -2.32
C ASP A 470 -97.18 -13.61 -1.71
N PHE A 471 -95.90 -13.58 -2.07
CA PHE A 471 -94.97 -12.56 -1.58
C PHE A 471 -93.91 -12.20 -2.62
N ARG A 472 -93.36 -11.00 -2.51
CA ARG A 472 -92.12 -10.61 -3.18
C ARG A 472 -90.98 -10.60 -2.17
N PHE A 473 -89.81 -11.04 -2.58
CA PHE A 473 -88.64 -11.09 -1.71
C PHE A 473 -87.41 -10.42 -2.33
N SER A 474 -86.54 -9.91 -1.46
CA SER A 474 -85.18 -9.48 -1.81
C SER A 474 -84.23 -9.96 -0.72
N THR A 475 -83.11 -10.54 -1.13
CA THR A 475 -82.10 -11.12 -0.24
C THR A 475 -80.78 -10.36 -0.33
N THR A 476 -80.14 -10.27 0.83
CA THR A 476 -78.69 -10.06 0.96
C THR A 476 -78.07 -11.39 1.40
N ALA A 477 -76.74 -11.45 1.56
CA ALA A 477 -76.06 -12.69 1.98
C ALA A 477 -76.67 -13.34 3.24
N ASN A 478 -77.12 -12.52 4.20
CA ASN A 478 -77.55 -12.97 5.54
C ASN A 478 -78.97 -12.53 5.92
N SER A 479 -79.74 -11.94 5.00
CA SER A 479 -81.10 -11.46 5.31
C SER A 479 -82.02 -11.58 4.11
N ILE A 480 -83.28 -11.87 4.39
CA ILE A 480 -84.38 -11.89 3.42
C ILE A 480 -85.45 -10.90 3.85
N SER A 481 -85.92 -10.09 2.91
CA SER A 481 -87.01 -9.14 3.13
C SER A 481 -88.22 -9.58 2.33
N PHE A 482 -89.38 -9.64 2.97
CA PHE A 482 -90.65 -10.07 2.37
C PHE A 482 -91.65 -8.93 2.30
N GLN A 483 -92.33 -8.84 1.17
CA GLN A 483 -93.53 -8.04 0.97
C GLN A 483 -94.67 -8.99 0.66
N TYR A 484 -95.56 -9.20 1.63
CA TYR A 484 -96.66 -10.13 1.52
C TYR A 484 -97.88 -9.48 0.86
N ASP A 485 -98.56 -10.25 0.01
CA ASP A 485 -99.88 -9.90 -0.52
C ASP A 485 -100.98 -10.30 0.49
N GLN A 486 -102.24 -10.36 0.06
CA GLN A 486 -103.35 -10.75 0.93
C GLN A 486 -103.33 -12.26 1.20
N GLY A 487 -103.14 -12.66 2.46
CA GLY A 487 -103.24 -14.04 2.89
C GLY A 487 -104.68 -14.55 2.85
N ILE A 488 -104.86 -15.78 2.38
CA ILE A 488 -106.17 -16.40 2.21
C ILE A 488 -106.23 -17.67 3.05
N TYR A 489 -107.18 -17.73 3.99
CA TYR A 489 -107.47 -18.91 4.78
C TYR A 489 -108.71 -19.62 4.23
N ARG A 490 -108.56 -20.90 3.91
CA ARG A 490 -109.60 -21.72 3.27
C ARG A 490 -109.83 -23.00 4.05
N ASP A 491 -111.06 -23.49 4.00
CA ASP A 491 -111.35 -24.88 4.30
C ASP A 491 -110.74 -25.75 3.18
N ALA A 492 -109.83 -26.67 3.52
CA ALA A 492 -109.07 -27.42 2.53
C ALA A 492 -109.94 -28.46 1.79
N SER A 493 -111.10 -28.84 2.34
CA SER A 493 -112.00 -29.84 1.75
C SER A 493 -113.02 -29.25 0.78
N SER A 494 -113.53 -28.04 1.09
CA SER A 494 -114.56 -27.35 0.30
C SER A 494 -114.02 -26.19 -0.54
N GLY A 495 -112.80 -25.71 -0.26
CA GLY A 495 -112.17 -24.56 -0.92
C GLY A 495 -112.77 -23.20 -0.56
N ALA A 496 -113.77 -23.18 0.33
CA ALA A 496 -114.45 -21.97 0.77
C ALA A 496 -113.46 -21.04 1.51
N VAL A 497 -113.44 -19.75 1.12
CA VAL A 497 -112.62 -18.74 1.79
C VAL A 497 -113.27 -18.39 3.12
N LEU A 498 -112.59 -18.74 4.21
CA LEU A 498 -113.05 -18.47 5.57
C LEU A 498 -112.61 -17.09 6.03
N GLN A 499 -111.40 -16.67 5.65
CA GLN A 499 -110.84 -15.40 6.09
C GLN A 499 -109.81 -14.89 5.07
N ARG A 500 -109.73 -13.56 4.94
CA ARG A 500 -108.63 -12.87 4.25
C ARG A 500 -107.94 -11.96 5.24
N THR A 501 -106.61 -12.03 5.30
CA THR A 501 -105.80 -11.30 6.28
C THR A 501 -104.66 -10.58 5.56
N SER A 502 -104.43 -9.32 5.92
CA SER A 502 -103.24 -8.59 5.47
C SER A 502 -102.11 -8.84 6.47
N ILE A 503 -100.95 -9.29 5.97
CA ILE A 503 -99.75 -9.52 6.78
C ILE A 503 -98.75 -8.41 6.47
N PRO A 504 -98.23 -7.67 7.48
CA PRO A 504 -97.21 -6.67 7.24
C PRO A 504 -95.93 -7.34 6.72
N GLY A 505 -95.30 -6.72 5.71
CA GLY A 505 -93.97 -7.12 5.26
C GLY A 505 -92.92 -6.92 6.36
N GLY A 506 -91.80 -7.62 6.25
CA GLY A 506 -90.71 -7.57 7.23
C GLY A 506 -89.43 -8.20 6.72
N SER A 507 -88.33 -7.96 7.44
CA SER A 507 -87.02 -8.55 7.15
C SER A 507 -86.67 -9.58 8.23
N ALA A 508 -86.14 -10.73 7.79
CA ALA A 508 -85.70 -11.83 8.64
C ALA A 508 -84.22 -12.14 8.41
N ASN A 509 -83.57 -12.72 9.42
CA ASN A 509 -82.25 -13.31 9.26
C ASN A 509 -82.35 -14.54 8.37
N CYS A 510 -81.42 -14.67 7.44
CA CYS A 510 -81.41 -15.75 6.46
C CYS A 510 -80.04 -16.41 6.45
N ARG A 511 -80.01 -17.74 6.34
CA ARG A 511 -78.80 -18.52 6.05
C ARG A 511 -79.15 -19.60 5.02
N PHE A 512 -78.28 -19.78 4.02
CA PHE A 512 -78.40 -20.85 3.04
C PHE A 512 -77.03 -21.50 2.83
N ASP A 513 -76.97 -22.83 2.83
CA ASP A 513 -75.73 -23.60 2.70
C ASP A 513 -75.69 -24.48 1.44
N GLY A 514 -76.57 -24.19 0.47
CA GLY A 514 -76.76 -24.97 -0.74
C GLY A 514 -77.90 -26.00 -0.64
N ARG A 515 -78.29 -26.39 0.60
CA ARG A 515 -79.31 -27.42 0.83
C ARG A 515 -80.41 -27.02 1.82
N ILE A 516 -80.06 -26.32 2.90
CA ILE A 516 -81.00 -25.89 3.94
C ILE A 516 -81.08 -24.37 3.90
N LEU A 517 -82.30 -23.86 3.81
CA LEU A 517 -82.63 -22.45 3.95
C LEU A 517 -83.19 -22.21 5.35
N THR A 518 -82.47 -21.47 6.18
CA THR A 518 -82.92 -21.06 7.51
C THR A 518 -83.44 -19.63 7.44
N ILE A 519 -84.70 -19.41 7.80
CA ILE A 519 -85.32 -18.08 7.90
C ILE A 519 -85.78 -17.89 9.34
N ASP A 520 -85.23 -16.89 10.03
CA ASP A 520 -85.53 -16.55 11.43
C ASP A 520 -85.48 -17.76 12.40
N GLY A 521 -84.50 -18.64 12.18
CA GLY A 521 -84.29 -19.85 13.00
C GLY A 521 -85.14 -21.07 12.61
N LYS A 522 -86.00 -20.96 11.59
CA LYS A 522 -86.74 -22.10 11.04
C LYS A 522 -86.06 -22.63 9.79
N ASP A 523 -85.79 -23.93 9.78
CA ASP A 523 -85.12 -24.62 8.68
C ASP A 523 -86.12 -25.14 7.64
N PHE A 524 -85.78 -24.92 6.38
CA PHE A 524 -86.51 -25.43 5.23
C PHE A 524 -85.54 -26.19 4.31
N LEU A 525 -85.89 -27.42 3.99
CA LEU A 525 -85.08 -28.29 3.12
C LEU A 525 -85.41 -28.02 1.66
N ARG A 526 -84.38 -27.83 0.83
CA ARG A 526 -84.56 -27.71 -0.62
C ARG A 526 -84.94 -29.07 -1.22
N ASN A 527 -86.10 -29.12 -1.87
CA ASN A 527 -86.60 -30.29 -2.60
C ASN A 527 -86.05 -30.37 -4.02
#